data_AF-A0A553SL65-F1
#
_entry.id   AF-A0A553SL65-F1
#
_cell.length_a   1.000
_cell.length_b   1.000
_cell.length_c   1.000
_cell.angle_alpha   90.00
_cell.angle_beta   90.00
_cell.angle_gamma   90.00
#
_symmetry.space_group_name_H-M   'P 1'
#
loop_
_entity.id
_entity.type
_entity.pdbx_description
1 polymer ?
#
loop_
_entity_poly.entity_id
_entity_poly.type
_entity_poly.pdbx_seq_one_letter_code
_entity_poly.pdbx_strand_id
1 'polypeptide(L)'
;MGNKGDIMMLFQEMVEMVREEVLQKIAHPYLFKHIDNPVIDEDKLLLTVFLLKQADLNDSQVITYATTKMLIQIALDTHELVTNDSVHKGIEKNRQLTILAGDFYSGQYYKLLADLEDYEMIKVFAEAIKEVNENKMIIYQQAFAGLSEMREAIVAVEFSILEKLIDRFRLDNWKNFALSFLFLNRMLQDRNTYNLTGNSFLFSMLTKHSEELARLAEENKYLLFEPFIQGASDMLTAALTSSKNVEDSITARTTAILDKIKQQMYVEEG
;
A
#
# COMPACT_ATOMS: atom_id res chain seq x y z
N MET A 1 36.45 -23.98 -15.79
CA MET A 1 35.95 -22.60 -15.77
C MET A 1 34.79 -22.58 -14.79
N GLY A 2 35.01 -21.98 -13.62
CA GLY A 2 34.06 -22.02 -12.52
C GLY A 2 32.80 -21.24 -12.88
N ASN A 3 31.67 -21.93 -12.89
CA ASN A 3 30.36 -21.30 -12.83
C ASN A 3 30.30 -20.57 -11.48
N LYS A 4 30.49 -19.24 -11.48
CA LYS A 4 30.06 -18.42 -10.36
C LYS A 4 28.55 -18.55 -10.36
N GLY A 5 28.02 -19.50 -9.59
CA GLY A 5 26.61 -19.45 -9.23
C GLY A 5 26.39 -18.09 -8.59
N ASP A 6 25.58 -17.25 -9.23
CA ASP A 6 25.15 -15.99 -8.64
C ASP A 6 24.64 -16.30 -7.24
N ILE A 7 25.33 -15.77 -6.24
CA ILE A 7 24.91 -15.92 -4.85
C ILE A 7 23.63 -15.11 -4.75
N MET A 8 22.49 -15.81 -4.67
CA MET A 8 21.19 -15.19 -4.49
C MET A 8 21.22 -14.34 -3.21
N MET A 9 20.88 -13.06 -3.33
CA MET A 9 20.90 -12.16 -2.18
C MET A 9 19.93 -12.63 -1.10
N LEU A 10 20.35 -12.45 0.14
CA LEU A 10 19.47 -12.69 1.29
C LEU A 10 18.26 -11.75 1.20
N PHE A 11 17.12 -12.20 1.76
CA PHE A 11 15.87 -11.46 1.67
C PHE A 11 16.00 -10.03 2.23
N GLN A 12 16.62 -9.89 3.41
CA GLN A 12 16.80 -8.57 4.04
C GLN A 12 17.72 -7.66 3.24
N GLU A 13 18.81 -8.19 2.68
CA GLU A 13 19.70 -7.43 1.79
C GLU A 13 18.93 -6.90 0.57
N MET A 14 18.06 -7.72 -0.01
CA MET A 14 17.23 -7.31 -1.13
C MET A 14 16.21 -6.23 -0.77
N VAL A 15 15.58 -6.31 0.41
CA VAL A 15 14.68 -5.27 0.91
C VAL A 15 15.42 -3.94 1.09
N GLU A 16 16.60 -3.97 1.69
CA GLU A 16 17.46 -2.77 1.84
C GLU A 16 17.86 -2.19 0.48
N MET A 17 18.31 -3.02 -0.46
CA MET A 17 18.68 -2.58 -1.81
C MET A 17 17.52 -1.92 -2.54
N VAL A 18 16.31 -2.47 -2.45
CA VAL A 18 15.11 -1.86 -3.04
C VAL A 18 14.80 -0.52 -2.37
N ARG A 19 14.90 -0.44 -1.03
CA ARG A 19 14.69 0.82 -0.30
C ARG A 19 15.68 1.89 -0.74
N GLU A 20 16.97 1.54 -0.84
CA GLU A 20 18.02 2.45 -1.30
C GLU A 20 17.77 2.92 -2.73
N GLU A 21 17.41 2.01 -3.65
CA GLU A 21 17.05 2.38 -5.02
C GLU A 21 15.86 3.34 -5.06
N VAL A 22 14.78 3.05 -4.31
CA VAL A 22 13.64 3.97 -4.21
C VAL A 22 14.09 5.34 -3.72
N LEU A 23 14.84 5.42 -2.62
CA LEU A 23 15.37 6.66 -2.05
C LEU A 23 16.20 7.45 -3.05
N GLN A 24 17.06 6.77 -3.82
CA GLN A 24 17.88 7.41 -4.85
C GLN A 24 17.03 7.99 -6.00
N LYS A 25 15.98 7.28 -6.43
CA LYS A 25 15.11 7.73 -7.53
C LYS A 25 14.20 8.89 -7.14
N ILE A 26 13.75 8.95 -5.89
CA ILE A 26 12.92 10.07 -5.40
C ILE A 26 13.74 11.30 -4.99
N ALA A 27 15.06 11.15 -4.84
CA ALA A 27 15.93 12.23 -4.37
C ALA A 27 16.03 13.37 -5.39
N HIS A 28 15.41 14.50 -5.06
CA HIS A 28 15.56 15.73 -5.81
C HIS A 28 15.78 16.92 -4.86
N PRO A 29 16.97 17.56 -4.85
CA PRO A 29 17.34 18.57 -3.85
C PRO A 29 16.34 19.74 -3.75
N TYR A 30 15.74 20.13 -4.88
CA TYR A 30 14.73 21.19 -4.88
C TYR A 30 13.41 20.74 -4.27
N LEU A 31 12.98 19.49 -4.48
CA LEU A 31 11.73 18.99 -3.92
C LEU A 31 11.88 18.82 -2.40
N PHE A 32 12.96 18.17 -1.94
CA PHE A 32 13.23 17.96 -0.51
C PHE A 32 13.35 19.25 0.30
N LYS A 33 13.71 20.37 -0.34
CA LYS A 33 13.76 21.68 0.32
C LYS A 33 12.38 22.31 0.51
N HIS A 34 11.39 21.91 -0.29
CA HIS A 34 10.15 22.66 -0.46
C HIS A 34 8.87 21.87 -0.18
N ILE A 35 8.91 20.54 -0.20
CA ILE A 35 7.78 19.67 0.16
C ILE A 35 8.25 18.61 1.16
N ASP A 36 7.30 18.01 1.86
CA ASP A 36 7.59 16.88 2.74
C ASP A 36 8.14 15.71 1.93
N ASN A 37 9.10 14.98 2.51
CA ASN A 37 9.66 13.80 1.86
C ASN A 37 8.59 12.71 1.80
N PRO A 38 8.46 12.01 0.67
CA PRO A 38 7.54 10.90 0.59
C PRO A 38 7.97 9.79 1.55
N VAL A 39 6.98 9.12 2.13
CA VAL A 39 7.18 8.01 3.07
C VAL A 39 7.21 6.71 2.29
N ILE A 40 8.20 5.85 2.56
CA ILE A 40 8.23 4.48 2.06
C ILE A 40 7.42 3.62 3.03
N ASP A 41 6.34 3.02 2.53
CA ASP A 41 5.57 2.03 3.29
C ASP A 41 6.38 0.73 3.38
N GLU A 42 6.94 0.49 4.57
CA GLU A 42 7.81 -0.65 4.87
C GLU A 42 7.09 -1.99 4.74
N ASP A 43 5.81 -2.05 5.08
CA ASP A 43 5.01 -3.27 4.98
C ASP A 43 4.71 -3.60 3.52
N LYS A 44 4.38 -2.58 2.70
CA LYS A 44 4.22 -2.72 1.25
C LYS A 44 5.53 -3.11 0.57
N LEU A 45 6.66 -2.54 0.99
CA LEU A 45 7.98 -2.87 0.47
C LEU A 45 8.33 -4.34 0.74
N LEU A 46 8.26 -4.75 2.01
CA LEU A 46 8.54 -6.10 2.48
C LEU A 46 7.71 -7.14 1.72
N LEU A 47 6.39 -6.91 1.63
CA LEU A 47 5.47 -7.81 0.93
C LEU A 47 5.77 -7.88 -0.58
N THR A 48 6.11 -6.76 -1.22
CA THR A 48 6.42 -6.72 -2.65
C THR A 48 7.67 -7.54 -2.96
N VAL A 49 8.74 -7.36 -2.19
CA VAL A 49 9.98 -8.15 -2.34
C VAL A 49 9.72 -9.62 -2.09
N PHE A 50 8.94 -9.94 -1.06
CA PHE A 50 8.59 -11.31 -0.73
C PHE A 50 7.90 -12.03 -1.89
N LEU A 51 6.88 -11.41 -2.47
CA LEU A 51 6.13 -11.97 -3.59
C LEU A 51 7.00 -12.15 -4.83
N LEU A 52 7.79 -11.13 -5.18
CA LEU A 52 8.63 -11.19 -6.39
C LEU A 52 9.75 -12.24 -6.28
N LYS A 53 10.26 -12.54 -5.07
CA LYS A 53 11.20 -13.66 -4.86
C LYS A 53 10.56 -15.05 -5.05
N GLN A 54 9.23 -15.15 -5.07
CA GLN A 54 8.54 -16.41 -5.40
C GLN A 54 8.37 -16.60 -6.91
N ALA A 55 8.59 -15.56 -7.70
CA ALA A 55 8.54 -15.63 -9.15
C ALA A 55 9.88 -16.11 -9.72
N ASP A 56 9.85 -16.58 -10.98
CA ASP A 56 11.05 -16.94 -11.74
C ASP A 56 11.74 -15.67 -12.28
N LEU A 57 12.30 -14.89 -11.36
CA LEU A 57 12.98 -13.62 -11.61
C LEU A 57 14.39 -13.66 -11.02
N ASN A 58 15.35 -13.07 -11.74
CA ASN A 58 16.65 -12.82 -11.14
C ASN A 58 16.59 -11.63 -10.17
N ASP A 59 17.59 -11.53 -9.30
CA ASP A 59 17.66 -10.50 -8.26
C ASP A 59 17.56 -9.07 -8.81
N SER A 60 18.15 -8.79 -9.98
CA SER A 60 18.05 -7.48 -10.62
C SER A 60 16.62 -7.16 -11.04
N GLN A 61 15.90 -8.13 -11.60
CA GLN A 61 14.50 -7.96 -11.98
C GLN A 61 13.60 -7.76 -10.76
N VAL A 62 13.84 -8.50 -9.67
CA VAL A 62 13.11 -8.30 -8.41
C VAL A 62 13.32 -6.87 -7.91
N ILE A 63 14.58 -6.40 -7.87
CA ILE A 63 14.88 -5.02 -7.47
C ILE A 63 14.13 -4.04 -8.37
N THR A 64 14.22 -4.18 -9.69
CA THR A 64 13.61 -3.21 -10.60
C THR A 64 12.08 -3.19 -10.50
N TYR A 65 11.41 -4.34 -10.46
CA TYR A 65 9.94 -4.38 -10.32
C TYR A 65 9.46 -3.91 -8.95
N ALA A 66 10.18 -4.25 -7.88
CA ALA A 66 9.84 -3.78 -6.53
C ALA A 66 10.01 -2.25 -6.44
N THR A 67 11.14 -1.71 -6.91
CA THR A 67 11.39 -0.26 -6.97
C THR A 67 10.31 0.44 -7.81
N THR A 68 9.97 -0.11 -8.97
CA THR A 68 8.91 0.43 -9.85
C THR A 68 7.57 0.50 -9.12
N LYS A 69 7.14 -0.60 -8.48
CA LYS A 69 5.89 -0.66 -7.72
C LYS A 69 5.88 0.38 -6.59
N MET A 70 6.98 0.51 -5.85
CA MET A 70 7.08 1.47 -4.75
C MET A 70 7.06 2.91 -5.24
N LEU A 71 7.70 3.22 -6.38
CA LEU A 71 7.61 4.54 -7.01
C LEU A 71 6.20 4.89 -7.48
N ILE A 72 5.45 3.92 -8.03
CA ILE A 72 4.04 4.11 -8.39
C ILE A 72 3.22 4.44 -7.14
N GLN A 73 3.40 3.69 -6.05
CA GLN A 73 2.70 3.95 -4.80
C GLN A 73 3.03 5.36 -4.27
N ILE A 74 4.31 5.72 -4.23
CA ILE A 74 4.75 7.03 -3.78
C ILE A 74 4.17 8.15 -4.66
N ALA A 75 4.12 7.97 -5.98
CA ALA A 75 3.51 8.96 -6.88
C ALA A 75 2.02 9.16 -6.58
N LEU A 76 1.28 8.06 -6.41
CA LEU A 76 -0.15 8.08 -6.07
C LEU A 76 -0.42 8.74 -4.72
N ASP A 77 0.35 8.38 -3.70
CA ASP A 77 0.22 8.94 -2.35
C ASP A 77 0.60 10.43 -2.36
N THR A 78 1.62 10.82 -3.14
CA THR A 78 2.03 12.22 -3.30
C THR A 78 0.91 13.05 -3.93
N HIS A 79 0.19 12.52 -4.92
CA HIS A 79 -0.96 13.21 -5.51
C HIS A 79 -2.13 13.38 -4.52
N GLU A 80 -2.29 12.47 -3.55
CA GLU A 80 -3.33 12.60 -2.52
C GLU A 80 -3.05 13.71 -1.51
N LEU A 81 -1.79 14.15 -1.36
CA LEU A 81 -1.43 15.29 -0.51
C LEU A 81 -1.84 16.65 -1.11
N VAL A 82 -2.29 16.68 -2.37
CA VAL A 82 -2.69 17.91 -3.07
C VAL A 82 -4.07 18.35 -2.57
N THR A 83 -4.10 19.40 -1.74
CA THR A 83 -5.36 19.97 -1.23
C THR A 83 -5.89 21.11 -2.11
N ASN A 84 -7.21 21.30 -2.10
CA ASN A 84 -7.90 22.39 -2.80
C ASN A 84 -7.99 23.69 -1.97
N ASP A 85 -7.39 23.73 -0.78
CA ASP A 85 -7.51 24.87 0.14
C ASP A 85 -6.74 26.09 -0.40
N SER A 86 -7.49 27.07 -0.91
CA SER A 86 -6.96 28.23 -1.65
C SER A 86 -6.59 29.43 -0.78
N VAL A 87 -6.31 29.23 0.52
CA VAL A 87 -6.44 30.35 1.48
C VAL A 87 -5.20 31.23 1.62
N HIS A 88 -3.97 30.78 1.26
CA HIS A 88 -2.76 31.58 1.51
C HIS A 88 -1.67 31.56 0.42
N LYS A 89 -1.00 32.71 0.23
CA LYS A 89 0.23 32.85 -0.57
C LYS A 89 1.33 31.94 0.01
N GLY A 90 1.91 31.08 -0.82
CA GLY A 90 2.91 30.07 -0.44
C GLY A 90 2.38 28.64 -0.52
N ILE A 91 1.10 28.42 -0.22
CA ILE A 91 0.43 27.13 -0.38
C ILE A 91 0.38 26.75 -1.87
N GLU A 92 0.16 27.72 -2.76
CA GLU A 92 0.13 27.47 -4.21
C GLU A 92 1.44 26.89 -4.75
N LYS A 93 2.59 27.40 -4.27
CA LYS A 93 3.91 26.90 -4.67
C LYS A 93 4.12 25.47 -4.17
N ASN A 94 3.85 25.21 -2.89
CA ASN A 94 3.99 23.86 -2.33
C ASN A 94 3.07 22.87 -3.06
N ARG A 95 1.81 23.25 -3.29
CA ARG A 95 0.85 22.45 -4.06
C ARG A 95 1.36 22.13 -5.47
N GLN A 96 1.87 23.13 -6.20
CA GLN A 96 2.46 22.92 -7.52
C GLN A 96 3.67 21.99 -7.46
N LEU A 97 4.52 22.12 -6.44
CA LEU A 97 5.67 21.24 -6.26
C LEU A 97 5.27 19.81 -5.87
N THR A 98 4.21 19.63 -5.08
CA THR A 98 3.63 18.31 -4.79
C THR A 98 3.11 17.64 -6.05
N ILE A 99 2.38 18.37 -6.91
CA ILE A 99 1.94 17.86 -8.22
C ILE A 99 3.15 17.45 -9.06
N LEU A 100 4.16 18.33 -9.18
CA LEU A 100 5.38 18.05 -9.93
C LEU A 100 6.19 16.89 -9.35
N ALA A 101 6.15 16.67 -8.03
CA ALA A 101 6.78 15.53 -7.40
C ALA A 101 6.10 14.22 -7.78
N GLY A 102 4.76 14.18 -7.78
CA GLY A 102 3.99 13.03 -8.28
C GLY A 102 4.29 12.71 -9.75
N ASP A 103 4.37 13.74 -10.60
CA ASP A 103 4.77 13.58 -12.02
C ASP A 103 6.21 13.09 -12.16
N PHE A 104 7.13 13.63 -11.34
CA PHE A 104 8.53 13.23 -11.33
C PHE A 104 8.70 11.75 -10.93
N TYR A 105 8.05 11.31 -9.85
CA TYR A 105 8.06 9.91 -9.41
C TYR A 105 7.41 9.00 -10.44
N SER A 106 6.34 9.46 -11.10
CA SER A 106 5.74 8.76 -12.23
C SER A 106 6.73 8.57 -13.37
N GLY A 107 7.45 9.63 -13.75
CA GLY A 107 8.51 9.56 -14.76
C GLY A 107 9.64 8.58 -14.41
N GLN A 108 10.00 8.46 -13.12
CA GLN A 108 11.02 7.50 -12.68
C GLN A 108 10.59 6.05 -12.90
N TYR A 109 9.36 5.67 -12.54
CA TYR A 109 8.92 4.29 -12.76
C TYR A 109 8.78 3.97 -14.25
N TYR A 110 8.29 4.92 -15.06
CA TYR A 110 8.21 4.75 -16.52
C TYR A 110 9.60 4.52 -17.12
N LYS A 111 10.59 5.31 -16.66
CA LYS A 111 11.97 5.15 -17.10
C LYS A 111 12.53 3.76 -16.75
N LEU A 112 12.31 3.29 -15.52
CA LEU A 112 12.77 1.95 -15.11
C LEU A 112 12.22 0.84 -16.01
N LEU A 113 10.92 0.88 -16.31
CA LEU A 113 10.30 -0.13 -17.17
C LEU A 113 10.73 0.00 -18.64
N ALA A 114 10.93 1.23 -19.12
CA ALA A 114 11.45 1.47 -20.47
C ALA A 114 12.89 0.97 -20.63
N ASP A 115 13.74 1.18 -19.61
CA ASP A 115 15.12 0.68 -19.59
C ASP A 115 15.18 -0.86 -19.52
N LEU A 116 14.16 -1.51 -18.95
CA LEU A 116 13.97 -2.97 -19.00
C LEU A 116 13.37 -3.49 -20.32
N GLU A 117 12.92 -2.60 -21.20
CA GLU A 117 12.15 -2.93 -22.41
C GLU A 117 10.88 -3.77 -22.13
N ASP A 118 10.35 -3.78 -20.91
CA ASP A 118 9.10 -4.49 -20.57
C ASP A 118 7.87 -3.59 -20.77
N TYR A 119 7.54 -3.38 -22.05
CA TYR A 119 6.37 -2.60 -22.46
C TYR A 119 5.04 -3.20 -22.01
N GLU A 120 4.98 -4.52 -21.79
CA GLU A 120 3.77 -5.16 -21.29
C GLU A 120 3.55 -4.81 -19.82
N MET A 121 4.61 -4.79 -19.01
CA MET A 121 4.50 -4.37 -17.61
C MET A 121 4.09 -2.90 -17.46
N ILE A 122 4.48 -2.03 -18.41
CA ILE A 122 3.99 -0.64 -18.47
C ILE A 122 2.46 -0.61 -18.60
N LYS A 123 1.89 -1.40 -19.52
CA LYS A 123 0.43 -1.46 -19.71
C LYS A 123 -0.27 -2.01 -18.48
N VAL A 124 0.27 -3.08 -17.91
CA VAL A 124 -0.25 -3.73 -16.69
C VAL A 124 -0.31 -2.74 -15.53
N PHE A 125 0.75 -1.96 -15.31
CA PHE A 125 0.73 -0.94 -14.26
C PHE A 125 -0.16 0.26 -14.60
N ALA A 126 -0.24 0.67 -15.87
CA ALA A 126 -1.16 1.74 -16.27
C ALA A 126 -2.63 1.36 -16.01
N GLU A 127 -2.99 0.09 -16.24
CA GLU A 127 -4.32 -0.45 -15.89
C GLU A 127 -4.54 -0.45 -14.38
N ALA A 128 -3.55 -0.88 -13.58
CA ALA A 128 -3.64 -0.82 -12.11
C ALA A 128 -3.82 0.61 -11.59
N ILE A 129 -3.04 1.57 -12.12
CA ILE A 129 -3.09 2.98 -11.73
C ILE A 129 -4.46 3.56 -12.07
N LYS A 130 -5.01 3.22 -13.24
CA LYS A 130 -6.36 3.60 -13.62
C LYS A 130 -7.38 3.07 -12.61
N GLU A 131 -7.32 1.79 -12.29
CA GLU A 131 -8.24 1.13 -11.34
C GLU A 131 -8.18 1.77 -9.94
N VAL A 132 -6.97 2.06 -9.45
CA VAL A 132 -6.78 2.77 -8.17
C VAL A 132 -7.43 4.15 -8.23
N ASN A 133 -7.18 4.92 -9.28
CA ASN A 133 -7.74 6.27 -9.40
C ASN A 133 -9.27 6.27 -9.55
N GLU A 134 -9.85 5.31 -10.27
CA GLU A 134 -11.31 5.15 -10.38
C GLU A 134 -11.93 4.83 -9.00
N ASN A 135 -11.33 3.92 -8.22
CA ASN A 135 -11.82 3.60 -6.89
C ASN A 135 -11.59 4.73 -5.87
N LYS A 136 -10.49 5.48 -5.98
CA LYS A 136 -10.29 6.73 -5.22
C LYS A 136 -11.41 7.73 -5.52
N MET A 137 -11.86 7.82 -6.77
CA MET A 137 -12.97 8.70 -7.13
C MET A 137 -14.31 8.24 -6.56
N ILE A 138 -14.60 6.93 -6.58
CA ILE A 138 -15.78 6.34 -5.92
C ILE A 138 -15.81 6.74 -4.43
N ILE A 139 -14.67 6.58 -3.75
CA ILE A 139 -14.49 6.94 -2.35
C ILE A 139 -14.72 8.44 -2.12
N TYR A 140 -14.05 9.30 -2.90
CA TYR A 140 -14.10 10.75 -2.73
C TYR A 140 -15.52 11.31 -2.97
N GLN A 141 -16.19 10.81 -4.00
CA GLN A 141 -17.56 11.19 -4.34
C GLN A 141 -18.62 10.46 -3.51
N GLN A 142 -18.20 9.53 -2.65
CA GLN A 142 -19.09 8.68 -1.87
C GLN A 142 -20.11 7.93 -2.75
N ALA A 143 -19.67 7.56 -3.95
CA ALA A 143 -20.49 6.93 -4.98
C ALA A 143 -20.58 5.41 -4.79
N PHE A 144 -20.78 4.96 -3.54
CA PHE A 144 -20.98 3.56 -3.17
C PHE A 144 -22.36 3.39 -2.53
N ALA A 145 -23.02 2.27 -2.82
CA ALA A 145 -24.38 1.95 -2.37
C ALA A 145 -24.43 1.47 -0.91
N GLY A 146 -23.31 1.00 -0.36
CA GLY A 146 -23.24 0.54 1.02
C GLY A 146 -21.86 0.04 1.43
N LEU A 147 -21.78 -0.56 2.63
CA LEU A 147 -20.52 -0.96 3.26
C LEU A 147 -19.71 -1.98 2.45
N SER A 148 -20.37 -2.86 1.69
CA SER A 148 -19.67 -3.84 0.85
C SER A 148 -18.90 -3.17 -0.29
N GLU A 149 -19.57 -2.30 -1.06
CA GLU A 149 -18.96 -1.61 -2.19
C GLU A 149 -17.91 -0.58 -1.72
N MET A 150 -18.15 0.06 -0.56
CA MET A 150 -17.14 0.86 0.12
C MET A 150 -15.87 0.05 0.44
N ARG A 151 -16.04 -1.15 1.02
CA ARG A 151 -14.92 -2.05 1.33
C ARG A 151 -14.20 -2.48 0.07
N GLU A 152 -14.92 -2.83 -0.99
CA GLU A 152 -14.34 -3.19 -2.29
C GLU A 152 -13.51 -2.05 -2.88
N ALA A 153 -14.01 -0.81 -2.82
CA ALA A 153 -13.26 0.35 -3.28
C ALA A 153 -11.98 0.56 -2.45
N ILE A 154 -12.04 0.40 -1.12
CA ILE A 154 -10.85 0.49 -0.25
C ILE A 154 -9.83 -0.60 -0.61
N VAL A 155 -10.30 -1.85 -0.80
CA VAL A 155 -9.43 -2.97 -1.17
C VAL A 155 -8.77 -2.71 -2.52
N ALA A 156 -9.51 -2.22 -3.52
CA ALA A 156 -8.96 -1.89 -4.83
C ALA A 156 -7.87 -0.81 -4.74
N VAL A 157 -8.09 0.27 -3.97
CA VAL A 157 -7.07 1.30 -3.76
C VAL A 157 -5.78 0.74 -3.14
N GLU A 158 -5.89 -0.17 -2.16
CA GLU A 158 -4.71 -0.73 -1.50
C GLU A 158 -4.03 -1.86 -2.28
N PHE A 159 -4.78 -2.64 -3.05
CA PHE A 159 -4.32 -3.93 -3.56
C PHE A 159 -4.12 -3.98 -5.08
N SER A 160 -4.83 -3.21 -5.90
CA SER A 160 -4.86 -3.43 -7.37
C SER A 160 -3.48 -3.43 -8.03
N ILE A 161 -2.53 -2.60 -7.58
CA ILE A 161 -1.15 -2.60 -8.11
C ILE A 161 -0.43 -3.91 -7.80
N LEU A 162 -0.56 -4.40 -6.57
CA LEU A 162 0.06 -5.65 -6.16
C LEU A 162 -0.65 -6.85 -6.77
N GLU A 163 -1.97 -6.77 -6.95
CA GLU A 163 -2.78 -7.77 -7.64
C GLU A 163 -2.29 -7.97 -9.07
N LYS A 164 -2.05 -6.89 -9.83
CA LYS A 164 -1.52 -7.04 -11.20
C LYS A 164 -0.15 -7.71 -11.25
N LEU A 165 0.71 -7.50 -10.25
CA LEU A 165 1.98 -8.21 -10.14
C LEU A 165 1.77 -9.70 -9.85
N ILE A 166 0.85 -10.02 -8.93
CA ILE A 166 0.47 -11.40 -8.60
C ILE A 166 -0.05 -12.11 -9.86
N ASP A 167 -0.97 -11.49 -10.59
CA ASP A 167 -1.54 -12.05 -11.82
C ASP A 167 -0.47 -12.22 -12.91
N ARG A 168 0.39 -11.20 -13.11
CA ARG A 168 1.48 -11.23 -14.10
C ARG A 168 2.46 -12.37 -13.88
N PHE A 169 2.83 -12.62 -12.63
CA PHE A 169 3.80 -13.64 -12.25
C PHE A 169 3.16 -14.96 -11.79
N ARG A 170 1.83 -15.10 -11.92
CA ARG A 170 1.07 -16.31 -11.57
C ARG A 170 1.27 -16.76 -10.13
N LEU A 171 1.22 -15.79 -9.21
CA LEU A 171 1.41 -15.98 -7.78
C LEU A 171 0.07 -16.10 -7.04
N ASP A 172 -0.96 -16.67 -7.68
CA ASP A 172 -2.34 -16.71 -7.18
C ASP A 172 -2.48 -17.31 -5.79
N ASN A 173 -1.59 -18.24 -5.43
CA ASN A 173 -1.53 -18.86 -4.11
C ASN A 173 -1.25 -17.85 -2.98
N TRP A 174 -0.64 -16.70 -3.30
CA TRP A 174 -0.33 -15.63 -2.36
C TRP A 174 -1.38 -14.51 -2.34
N LYS A 175 -2.39 -14.55 -3.23
CA LYS A 175 -3.39 -13.47 -3.38
C LYS A 175 -4.14 -13.19 -2.08
N ASN A 176 -4.65 -14.24 -1.44
CA ASN A 176 -5.39 -14.10 -0.19
C ASN A 176 -4.49 -13.58 0.94
N PHE A 177 -3.24 -14.03 1.01
CA PHE A 177 -2.27 -13.56 2.00
C PHE A 177 -2.02 -12.06 1.82
N ALA A 178 -1.64 -11.65 0.61
CA ALA A 178 -1.28 -10.28 0.27
C ALA A 178 -2.45 -9.30 0.46
N LEU A 179 -3.65 -9.66 0.01
CA LEU A 179 -4.86 -8.86 0.19
C LEU A 179 -5.16 -8.67 1.68
N SER A 180 -5.17 -9.75 2.46
CA SER A 180 -5.50 -9.69 3.88
C SER A 180 -4.46 -8.89 4.67
N PHE A 181 -3.19 -9.05 4.33
CA PHE A 181 -2.08 -8.31 4.96
C PHE A 181 -2.20 -6.81 4.73
N LEU A 182 -2.39 -6.37 3.47
CA LEU A 182 -2.51 -4.94 3.17
C LEU A 182 -3.80 -4.34 3.72
N PHE A 183 -4.93 -5.04 3.59
CA PHE A 183 -6.20 -4.55 4.12
C PHE A 183 -6.17 -4.43 5.65
N LEU A 184 -5.56 -5.40 6.35
CA LEU A 184 -5.38 -5.35 7.79
C LEU A 184 -4.53 -4.13 8.20
N ASN A 185 -3.38 -3.92 7.55
CA ASN A 185 -2.54 -2.75 7.82
C ASN A 185 -3.29 -1.44 7.63
N ARG A 186 -4.08 -1.34 6.56
CA ARG A 186 -4.89 -0.15 6.28
C ARG A 186 -5.92 0.11 7.39
N MET A 187 -6.64 -0.91 7.83
CA MET A 187 -7.64 -0.78 8.90
C MET A 187 -7.00 -0.44 10.25
N LEU A 188 -5.84 -1.04 10.56
CA LEU A 188 -5.09 -0.72 11.77
C LEU A 188 -4.57 0.72 11.76
N GLN A 189 -4.03 1.17 10.63
CA GLN A 189 -3.60 2.57 10.47
C GLN A 189 -4.77 3.51 10.71
N ASP A 190 -5.93 3.22 10.11
CA ASP A 190 -7.08 4.10 10.22
C ASP A 190 -7.67 4.13 11.63
N ARG A 191 -7.74 2.98 12.31
CA ARG A 191 -8.11 2.90 13.73
C ARG A 191 -7.14 3.67 14.61
N ASN A 192 -5.82 3.57 14.37
CA ASN A 192 -4.83 4.32 15.14
C ASN A 192 -5.00 5.83 14.95
N THR A 193 -5.25 6.28 13.71
CA THR A 193 -5.55 7.69 13.43
C THR A 193 -6.83 8.15 14.14
N TYR A 194 -7.87 7.31 14.15
CA TYR A 194 -9.10 7.59 14.89
C TYR A 194 -8.84 7.76 16.39
N ASN A 195 -8.13 6.80 17.00
CA ASN A 195 -7.84 6.82 18.43
C ASN A 195 -6.99 8.03 18.85
N LEU A 196 -6.14 8.54 17.96
CA LEU A 196 -5.30 9.71 18.22
C LEU A 196 -6.01 11.04 17.99
N THR A 197 -6.93 11.13 17.02
CA THR A 197 -7.46 12.41 16.54
C THR A 197 -8.98 12.57 16.67
N GLY A 198 -9.69 11.49 16.99
CA GLY A 198 -11.16 11.43 16.99
C GLY A 198 -11.79 11.42 15.59
N ASN A 199 -10.97 11.36 14.53
CA ASN A 199 -11.41 11.29 13.14
C ASN A 199 -10.46 10.37 12.36
N SER A 200 -10.96 9.74 11.30
CA SER A 200 -10.16 8.88 10.44
C SER A 200 -10.79 8.82 9.06
N PHE A 201 -10.13 8.17 8.12
CA PHE A 201 -10.66 8.03 6.77
C PHE A 201 -12.01 7.30 6.76
N LEU A 202 -12.09 6.09 7.33
CA LEU A 202 -13.32 5.30 7.41
C LEU A 202 -14.42 6.04 8.19
N PHE A 203 -14.09 6.59 9.35
CA PHE A 203 -15.06 7.35 10.16
C PHE A 203 -15.60 8.55 9.38
N SER A 204 -14.73 9.33 8.73
CA SER A 204 -15.13 10.48 7.93
C SER A 204 -15.96 10.10 6.70
N MET A 205 -15.71 8.93 6.11
CA MET A 205 -16.44 8.45 4.95
C MET A 205 -17.86 8.05 5.34
N LEU A 206 -18.02 7.30 6.44
CA LEU A 206 -19.32 6.86 6.93
C LEU A 206 -20.19 8.03 7.41
N THR A 207 -19.58 8.97 8.13
CA THR A 207 -20.29 10.15 8.66
C THR A 207 -20.76 11.12 7.58
N LYS A 208 -20.11 11.15 6.41
CA LYS A 208 -20.51 12.01 5.30
C LYS A 208 -21.51 11.36 4.34
N HIS A 209 -21.58 10.02 4.31
CA HIS A 209 -22.38 9.28 3.32
C HIS A 209 -23.88 9.35 3.58
N SER A 210 -24.32 9.04 4.81
CA SER A 210 -25.74 9.11 5.19
C SER A 210 -25.91 9.31 6.69
N GLU A 211 -27.04 9.88 7.11
CA GLU A 211 -27.36 10.07 8.53
C GLU A 211 -27.40 8.74 9.30
N GLU A 212 -27.84 7.66 8.66
CA GLU A 212 -27.88 6.32 9.25
C GLU A 212 -26.46 5.78 9.53
N LEU A 213 -25.57 5.83 8.53
CA LEU A 213 -24.18 5.39 8.72
C LEU A 213 -23.41 6.31 9.67
N ALA A 214 -23.71 7.60 9.68
CA ALA A 214 -23.15 8.54 10.63
C ALA A 214 -23.54 8.16 12.06
N ARG A 215 -24.83 7.88 12.30
CA ARG A 215 -25.32 7.45 13.62
C ARG A 215 -24.68 6.13 14.05
N LEU A 216 -24.60 5.14 13.14
CA LEU A 216 -23.95 3.86 13.42
C LEU A 216 -22.46 4.02 13.76
N ALA A 217 -21.73 4.84 13.02
CA ALA A 217 -20.32 5.14 13.29
C ALA A 217 -20.15 5.86 14.64
N GLU A 218 -21.06 6.76 15.00
CA GLU A 218 -21.03 7.49 16.26
C GLU A 218 -21.48 6.66 17.48
N GLU A 219 -22.41 5.73 17.31
CA GLU A 219 -22.86 4.81 18.35
C GLU A 219 -21.80 3.73 18.63
N ASN A 220 -21.03 3.34 17.61
CA ASN A 220 -20.06 2.24 17.67
C ASN A 220 -18.60 2.73 17.55
N LYS A 221 -18.28 3.94 18.01
CA LYS A 221 -16.95 4.58 17.83
C LYS A 221 -15.77 3.67 18.19
N TYR A 222 -15.91 2.85 19.24
CA TYR A 222 -14.86 1.93 19.70
C TYR A 222 -14.84 0.59 18.96
N LEU A 223 -15.95 0.19 18.32
CA LEU A 223 -16.09 -1.10 17.63
C LEU A 223 -16.11 -0.97 16.10
N LEU A 224 -16.04 0.24 15.57
CA LEU A 224 -16.20 0.54 14.15
C LEU A 224 -15.28 -0.28 13.25
N PHE A 225 -14.03 -0.45 13.68
CA PHE A 225 -12.97 -1.10 12.90
C PHE A 225 -12.91 -2.60 13.15
N GLU A 226 -13.45 -3.09 14.26
CA GLU A 226 -13.24 -4.46 14.74
C GLU A 226 -13.77 -5.54 13.78
N PRO A 227 -14.96 -5.41 13.14
CA PRO A 227 -15.40 -6.37 12.15
C PRO A 227 -14.44 -6.50 10.95
N PHE A 228 -13.86 -5.39 10.51
CA PHE A 228 -12.90 -5.37 9.39
C PHE A 228 -11.55 -5.97 9.79
N ILE A 229 -11.06 -5.61 10.98
CA ILE A 229 -9.79 -6.09 11.54
C ILE A 229 -9.88 -7.60 11.81
N GLN A 230 -10.95 -8.06 12.44
CA GLN A 230 -11.15 -9.47 12.76
C GLN A 230 -11.23 -10.31 11.48
N GLY A 231 -12.07 -9.90 10.52
CA GLY A 231 -12.21 -10.62 9.25
C GLY A 231 -10.89 -10.70 8.46
N ALA A 232 -10.12 -9.61 8.44
CA ALA A 232 -8.80 -9.59 7.81
C ALA A 232 -7.77 -10.45 8.55
N SER A 233 -7.79 -10.45 9.89
CA SER A 233 -6.89 -11.24 10.74
C SER A 233 -7.15 -12.74 10.59
N ASP A 234 -8.42 -13.15 10.53
CA ASP A 234 -8.81 -14.55 10.33
C ASP A 234 -8.37 -15.04 8.94
N MET A 235 -8.61 -14.23 7.90
CA MET A 235 -8.18 -14.56 6.54
C MET A 235 -6.66 -14.62 6.42
N LEU A 236 -5.94 -13.70 7.06
CA LEU A 236 -4.47 -13.69 7.10
C LEU A 236 -3.91 -14.91 7.84
N THR A 237 -4.52 -15.29 8.97
CA THR A 237 -4.12 -16.48 9.75
C THR A 237 -4.37 -17.77 8.96
N ALA A 238 -5.52 -17.87 8.29
CA ALA A 238 -5.82 -19.00 7.42
C ALA A 238 -4.83 -19.07 6.23
N ALA A 239 -4.51 -17.94 5.62
CA ALA A 239 -3.53 -17.88 4.53
C ALA A 239 -2.12 -18.30 5.00
N LEU A 240 -1.67 -17.82 6.17
CA LEU A 240 -0.36 -18.15 6.74
C LEU A 240 -0.25 -19.65 7.08
N THR A 241 -1.29 -20.25 7.66
CA THR A 241 -1.31 -21.68 8.00
C THR A 241 -1.37 -22.59 6.77
N SER A 242 -1.99 -22.13 5.68
CA SER A 242 -2.07 -22.87 4.42
C SER A 242 -0.78 -22.78 3.59
N SER A 243 0.03 -21.76 3.82
CA SER A 243 1.24 -21.47 3.02
C SER A 243 2.44 -22.25 3.56
N LYS A 244 3.10 -23.03 2.71
CA LYS A 244 4.37 -23.68 3.05
C LYS A 244 5.52 -22.72 2.74
N ASN A 245 6.50 -22.63 3.64
CA ASN A 245 7.74 -21.88 3.44
C ASN A 245 7.57 -20.37 3.21
N VAL A 246 6.73 -19.72 4.02
CA VAL A 246 6.70 -18.25 4.11
C VAL A 246 8.05 -17.79 4.66
N GLU A 247 8.60 -16.70 4.12
CA GLU A 247 9.88 -16.15 4.57
C GLU A 247 9.79 -15.72 6.05
N ASP A 248 10.86 -15.94 6.82
CA ASP A 248 10.87 -15.78 8.28
C ASP A 248 10.56 -14.35 8.72
N SER A 249 11.07 -13.35 8.03
CA SER A 249 10.84 -11.93 8.32
C SER A 249 9.38 -11.52 8.07
N ILE A 250 8.78 -11.97 6.96
CA ILE A 250 7.36 -11.81 6.67
C ILE A 250 6.50 -12.50 7.73
N THR A 251 6.89 -13.72 8.12
CA THR A 251 6.21 -14.49 9.17
C THR A 251 6.28 -13.78 10.51
N ALA A 252 7.46 -13.30 10.90
CA ALA A 252 7.68 -12.56 12.14
C ALA A 252 6.89 -11.25 12.16
N ARG A 253 6.90 -10.49 11.05
CA ARG A 253 6.11 -9.24 10.92
C ARG A 253 4.62 -9.51 11.01
N THR A 254 4.12 -10.51 10.29
CA THR A 254 2.71 -10.92 10.30
C THR A 254 2.27 -11.35 11.70
N THR A 255 3.08 -12.17 12.37
CA THR A 255 2.80 -12.65 13.74
C THR A 255 2.78 -11.48 14.73
N ALA A 256 3.74 -10.55 14.63
CA ALA A 256 3.78 -9.37 15.49
C ALA A 256 2.53 -8.48 15.34
N ILE A 257 2.01 -8.32 14.12
CA ILE A 257 0.76 -7.59 13.87
C ILE A 257 -0.42 -8.32 14.53
N LEU A 258 -0.56 -9.62 14.30
CA LEU A 258 -1.65 -10.43 14.85
C LEU A 258 -1.62 -10.50 16.38
N ASP A 259 -0.44 -10.62 16.99
CA ASP A 259 -0.29 -10.65 18.45
C ASP A 259 -0.63 -9.31 19.09
N LYS A 260 -0.27 -8.19 18.44
CA LYS A 260 -0.66 -6.85 18.90
C LYS A 260 -2.18 -6.67 18.92
N ILE A 261 -2.89 -7.20 17.92
CA ILE A 261 -4.36 -7.16 17.87
C ILE A 261 -4.94 -7.94 19.05
N LYS A 262 -4.49 -9.17 19.27
CA LYS A 262 -4.96 -10.00 20.39
C LYS A 262 -4.75 -9.31 21.73
N GLN A 263 -3.58 -8.72 21.95
CA GLN A 263 -3.28 -7.99 23.20
C GLN A 263 -4.22 -6.80 23.43
N GLN A 264 -4.61 -6.09 22.38
CA GLN A 264 -5.53 -4.96 22.48
C GLN A 264 -6.96 -5.39 22.82
N MET A 265 -7.42 -6.51 22.26
CA MET A 265 -8.73 -7.09 22.61
C MET A 265 -8.82 -7.44 24.12
N TYR A 266 -7.76 -8.02 24.70
CA TYR A 266 -7.74 -8.36 26.13
C TYR A 266 -7.73 -7.15 27.07
N VAL A 267 -7.29 -5.98 26.61
CA VAL A 267 -7.26 -4.75 27.41
C VAL A 267 -8.61 -4.03 27.36
N GLU A 268 -9.40 -4.21 26.30
CA GLU A 268 -10.73 -3.60 26.15
C GLU A 268 -11.85 -4.42 26.83
N GLU A 269 -11.62 -5.71 27.11
CA GLU A 269 -12.54 -6.59 27.84
C GLU A 269 -12.37 -6.59 29.37
N GLY A 270 -11.37 -5.89 29.91
CA GLY A 270 -11.06 -5.82 31.35
C GLY A 270 -11.29 -4.44 31.98
#